data_AF-A0A6A8AHG9-F1
#
_entry.id   AF-A0A6A8AHG9-F1
#
_cell.length_a   1.000
_cell.length_b   1.000
_cell.length_c   1.000
_cell.angle_alpha   90.00
_cell.angle_beta   90.00
_cell.angle_gamma   90.00
#
_symmetry.space_group_name_H-M   'P 1'
#
loop_
_entity.id
_entity.type
_entity.pdbx_description
1 polymer ?
#
loop_
_entity_poly.entity_id
_entity_poly.type
_entity_poly.pdbx_seq_one_letter_code
_entity_poly.pdbx_strand_id
1 'polypeptide(L)' 'MKVRINKNYLELVKGDITDLEVDAIVNAANSSLKLGGGVAGAIRRKGGRIIQDE' A
#
# COMPACT_ATOMS: atom_id res chain seq x y z
N MET A 1 -2.60 15.96 -6.91
CA MET A 1 -1.53 16.95 -7.21
C MET A 1 -0.30 16.17 -7.65
N LYS A 2 0.29 16.50 -8.80
CA LYS A 2 1.47 15.78 -9.34
C LYS A 2 2.58 16.76 -9.65
N VAL A 3 3.80 16.47 -9.22
CA VAL A 3 4.99 17.29 -9.48
C VAL A 3 6.12 16.40 -10.02
N ARG A 4 6.96 16.95 -10.89
CA ARG A 4 8.16 16.29 -11.39
C ARG A 4 9.38 16.75 -10.60
N ILE A 5 10.18 15.80 -10.11
CA ILE A 5 11.43 16.04 -9.39
C ILE A 5 12.53 15.27 -10.12
N ASN A 6 13.42 15.98 -10.83
CA ASN A 6 14.43 15.39 -11.73
C ASN A 6 13.77 14.45 -12.77
N LYS A 7 14.06 13.15 -12.69
CA LYS A 7 13.51 12.10 -13.55
C LYS A 7 12.29 11.38 -12.96
N ASN A 8 11.88 11.75 -11.74
CA ASN A 8 10.81 11.09 -10.99
C ASN A 8 9.55 11.96 -10.88
N TYR A 9 8.44 11.33 -10.53
CA TYR A 9 7.18 12.01 -10.21
C TYR A 9 6.79 11.77 -8.75
N LEU A 10 6.28 12.81 -8.09
CA LEU A 10 5.65 12.74 -6.79
C LEU A 10 4.18 13.14 -6.95
N GLU A 11 3.27 12.30 -6.49
CA GLU A 11 1.84 12.51 -6.66
C GLU A 11 1.08 12.27 -5.36
N LEU A 12 0.20 13.21 -5.01
CA LEU A 12 -0.81 13.04 -3.98
C LEU A 12 -2.11 12.60 -4.64
N VAL A 13 -2.57 11.41 -4.25
CA VAL A 13 -3.80 10.77 -4.73
C VAL A 13 -4.73 10.53 -3.55
N LYS A 14 -6.03 10.80 -3.73
CA LYS A 14 -7.08 10.38 -2.79
C LYS A 14 -7.69 9.09 -3.32
N GLY A 15 -7.55 7.99 -2.59
CA GLY A 15 -8.07 6.69 -3.00
C GLY A 15 -7.71 5.58 -2.00
N ASP A 16 -8.06 4.35 -2.37
CA ASP A 16 -7.61 3.13 -1.68
C ASP A 16 -6.29 2.65 -2.30
N ILE A 17 -5.25 2.46 -1.48
CA ILE A 17 -3.92 2.03 -1.95
C ILE A 17 -3.98 0.66 -2.64
N THR A 18 -4.96 -0.17 -2.30
CA THR A 18 -5.11 -1.51 -2.85
C THR A 18 -5.73 -1.53 -4.26
N ASP A 19 -6.22 -0.38 -4.75
CA ASP A 19 -6.76 -0.19 -6.11
C ASP A 19 -5.79 0.55 -7.04
N LEU A 20 -4.58 0.93 -6.57
CA LEU A 20 -3.64 1.67 -7.39
C LEU A 20 -2.93 0.76 -8.39
N GLU A 21 -2.88 1.18 -9.66
CA GLU A 21 -2.11 0.53 -10.73
C GLU A 21 -0.64 0.95 -10.63
N VAL A 22 0.12 0.26 -9.79
CA VAL A 22 1.56 0.50 -9.55
C VAL A 22 2.29 -0.83 -9.35
N ASP A 23 3.60 -0.84 -9.58
CA ASP A 23 4.42 -2.04 -9.44
C ASP A 23 4.53 -2.52 -7.97
N ALA A 24 4.44 -1.60 -7.01
CA ALA A 24 4.53 -1.90 -5.59
C ALA A 24 3.75 -0.90 -4.73
N ILE A 25 3.27 -1.38 -3.58
CA ILE A 25 2.64 -0.57 -2.54
C ILE A 25 3.37 -0.77 -1.20
N VAL A 26 3.32 0.23 -0.32
CA VAL A 26 3.96 0.17 0.99
C VAL A 26 2.90 0.00 2.08
N ASN A 27 3.06 -1.03 2.92
CA ASN A 27 2.20 -1.25 4.08
C ASN A 27 2.69 -0.43 5.29
N ALA A 28 1.76 0.27 5.96
CA ALA A 28 1.99 0.84 7.28
C ALA A 28 1.91 -0.26 8.36
N ALA A 29 2.97 -1.07 8.45
CA ALA A 29 3.05 -2.22 9.34
C ALA A 29 3.30 -1.84 10.81
N ASN A 30 2.96 -2.74 11.73
CA ASN A 30 3.43 -2.70 13.12
C ASN A 30 4.73 -3.52 13.28
N SER A 31 5.36 -3.40 14.46
CA SER A 31 6.62 -4.07 14.77
C SER A 31 6.56 -5.59 14.79
N SER A 32 5.37 -6.19 14.93
CA SER A 32 5.18 -7.65 14.92
C SER A 32 4.90 -8.21 13.53
N LEU A 33 4.84 -7.36 12.49
CA LEU A 33 4.49 -7.74 11.11
C LEU A 33 3.16 -8.50 10.99
N LYS A 34 2.26 -8.36 11.97
CA LYS A 34 0.92 -8.96 11.92
C LYS A 34 -0.05 -7.96 11.31
N LEU A 35 -0.65 -8.32 10.19
CA LEU A 35 -1.62 -7.48 9.49
C LEU A 35 -2.91 -7.41 10.31
N GLY A 36 -3.14 -6.24 10.90
CA GLY A 36 -4.31 -5.91 11.72
C GLY A 36 -5.41 -5.19 10.93
N GLY A 37 -5.81 -4.01 11.40
CA GLY A 37 -6.80 -3.13 10.76
C GLY A 37 -6.17 -2.09 9.81
N GLY A 38 -6.92 -1.02 9.49
CA GLY A 38 -6.43 0.09 8.65
C GLY A 38 -5.93 -0.37 7.27
N VAL A 39 -4.83 0.24 6.82
CA VAL A 39 -4.16 -0.10 5.54
C VAL A 39 -3.68 -1.55 5.50
N ALA A 40 -3.07 -2.06 6.57
CA ALA A 40 -2.60 -3.45 6.62
C ALA A 40 -3.78 -4.43 6.45
N GLY A 41 -4.92 -4.14 7.10
CA GLY A 41 -6.13 -4.93 6.94
C GLY A 41 -6.73 -4.83 5.53
N ALA A 42 -6.69 -3.65 4.91
CA ALA A 42 -7.15 -3.47 3.52
C ALA A 42 -6.31 -4.32 2.55
N ILE A 43 -4.98 -4.25 2.67
CA ILE A 43 -4.05 -5.05 1.88
C ILE A 43 -4.32 -6.55 2.05
N ARG A 44 -4.44 -7.04 3.30
CA ARG A 44 -4.74 -8.46 3.57
C ARG A 44 -6.09 -8.89 3.00
N ARG A 45 -7.13 -8.06 3.13
CA ARG A 45 -8.47 -8.38 2.62
C ARG A 45 -8.48 -8.54 1.11
N LYS A 46 -7.69 -7.74 0.39
CA LYS A 46 -7.68 -7.76 -1.07
C LYS A 46 -6.67 -8.74 -1.67
N GLY A 47 -5.46 -8.81 -1.13
CA GLY A 47 -4.43 -9.77 -1.56
C GLY A 47 -4.65 -11.19 -1.03
N GLY A 48 -5.56 -11.36 -0.07
CA GLY A 48 -5.89 -12.66 0.50
C GLY A 48 -4.96 -13.05 1.66
N ARG A 49 -5.22 -14.25 2.21
CA ARG A 49 -4.50 -14.75 3.38
C ARG A 49 -3.00 -14.94 3.14
N ILE A 50 -2.62 -15.26 1.89
CA ILE A 50 -1.22 -15.48 1.48
C ILE A 50 -0.30 -14.32 1.90
N ILE A 51 -0.80 -13.08 1.86
CA ILE A 51 -0.04 -11.89 2.23
C ILE A 51 0.42 -11.90 3.71
N GLN A 52 -0.27 -12.62 4.59
CA GLN A 52 0.14 -12.80 5.99
C GLN A 52 1.00 -14.04 6.21
N ASP A 53 0.84 -15.05 5.36
CA ASP A 53 1.42 -16.38 5.57
C ASP A 53 2.84 -16.49 4.98
N GLU A 54 3.26 -15.57 4.10
CA GLU A 54 4.65 -15.38 3.66
C GLU A 54 5.57 -14.87 4.78
#